data_AF-A0A497TEV4-F1
#
_entry.id   AF-A0A497TEV4-F1
#
_cell.length_a   1.000
_cell.length_b   1.000
_cell.length_c   1.000
_cell.angle_alpha   90.00
_cell.angle_beta   90.00
_cell.angle_gamma   90.00
#
_symmetry.space_group_name_H-M   'P 1'
#
loop_
_entity.id
_entity.type
_entity.pdbx_description
1 polymer ?
#
loop_
_entity_poly.entity_id
_entity_poly.type
_entity_poly.pdbx_seq_one_letter_code
_entity_poly.pdbx_strand_id
1 'polypeptide(L)'
;MRVFVAVDLDTESRKKITEIEKSLKDEDFDIKFVEPDNLHITLKFLGEVCEDDVKEIENIISEAAQKTKRFTISIKGAGYFGNRSHIKTIW
;
A
#
# COMPACT_ATOMS: atom_id res chain seq x y z
N MET A 1 16.25 8.91 -6.02
CA MET A 1 14.80 9.02 -5.72
C MET A 1 14.33 7.68 -5.20
N ARG A 2 13.44 7.66 -4.21
CA ARG A 2 12.97 6.39 -3.63
C ARG A 2 11.76 5.86 -4.38
N VAL A 3 11.86 4.65 -4.92
CA VAL A 3 10.83 4.04 -5.76
C VAL A 3 10.38 2.69 -5.20
N PHE A 4 9.11 2.35 -5.45
CA PHE A 4 8.52 1.05 -5.18
C PHE A 4 7.47 0.72 -6.26
N VAL A 5 7.09 -0.55 -6.36
CA VAL A 5 6.02 -1.04 -7.23
C VAL A 5 4.83 -1.42 -6.38
N ALA A 6 3.63 -1.01 -6.77
CA ALA A 6 2.40 -1.26 -6.03
C ALA A 6 1.22 -1.57 -6.94
N VAL A 7 0.20 -2.20 -6.34
CA VAL A 7 -1.15 -2.30 -6.90
C VAL A 7 -2.01 -1.27 -6.19
N ASP A 8 -2.68 -0.44 -6.99
CA ASP A 8 -3.60 0.56 -6.48
C ASP A 8 -4.92 -0.06 -5.99
N LEU A 9 -5.59 0.61 -5.05
CA LEU A 9 -6.88 0.18 -4.53
C LEU A 9 -8.02 0.81 -5.32
N ASP A 10 -9.05 0.00 -5.59
CA ASP A 10 -10.30 0.51 -6.12
C ASP A 10 -11.00 1.44 -5.12
N THR A 11 -11.90 2.27 -5.64
CA THR A 11 -12.61 3.29 -4.86
C THR A 11 -13.41 2.71 -3.69
N GLU A 12 -14.02 1.53 -3.84
CA GLU A 12 -14.79 0.94 -2.75
C GLU A 12 -13.90 0.45 -1.62
N SER A 13 -12.80 -0.24 -1.96
CA SER A 13 -11.81 -0.70 -0.98
C SER A 13 -11.21 0.48 -0.21
N ARG A 14 -10.82 1.55 -0.91
CA ARG A 14 -10.28 2.77 -0.29
C ARG A 14 -11.27 3.41 0.68
N LYS A 15 -12.55 3.50 0.28
CA LYS A 15 -13.62 4.05 1.12
C LYS A 15 -13.82 3.23 2.39
N LYS A 16 -13.91 1.90 2.28
CA LYS A 16 -14.09 1.00 3.43
C LYS A 16 -12.93 1.10 4.43
N ILE A 17 -11.69 1.17 3.96
CA ILE A 17 -10.52 1.36 4.82
C ILE A 17 -10.59 2.72 5.52
N THR A 18 -10.89 3.79 4.79
CA THR A 18 -10.99 5.15 5.36
C THR A 18 -12.10 5.25 6.42
N GLU A 19 -13.21 4.51 6.27
CA GLU A 19 -14.26 4.42 7.30
C GLU A 19 -13.76 3.74 8.58
N ILE A 20 -12.96 2.67 8.46
CA ILE A 20 -12.33 2.02 9.61
C ILE A 20 -11.35 2.97 10.30
N GLU A 21 -10.48 3.64 9.53
CA GLU A 21 -9.54 4.63 10.08
C GLU A 21 -10.25 5.75 10.84
N LYS A 22 -11.39 6.24 10.34
CA LYS A 22 -12.21 7.24 11.05
C LYS A 22 -12.69 6.72 12.39
N SER A 23 -13.18 5.49 12.46
CA SER A 23 -13.64 4.90 13.73
C SER A 23 -12.52 4.73 14.77
N LEU A 24 -11.26 4.65 14.33
CA LEU A 24 -10.09 4.58 15.21
C LEU A 24 -9.57 5.96 15.65
N LYS A 25 -9.90 7.03 14.91
CA LYS A 25 -9.54 8.42 15.28
C LYS A 25 -10.35 8.96 16.45
N ASP A 26 -11.52 8.40 16.70
CA ASP A 26 -12.39 8.80 17.81
C ASP A 26 -11.88 8.28 19.16
N GLU A 27 -10.83 7.46 19.15
CA GLU A 27 -10.14 6.92 20.32
C GLU A 27 -8.85 7.71 20.62
N ASP A 28 -8.38 7.67 21.86
CA ASP A 28 -7.22 8.46 22.35
C ASP A 28 -5.86 7.84 21.94
N PHE A 29 -5.76 7.36 20.69
CA PHE A 29 -4.54 6.76 20.14
C PHE A 29 -3.76 7.76 19.27
N ASP A 30 -2.45 7.86 19.51
CA ASP A 30 -1.53 8.62 18.64
C ASP A 30 -1.18 7.80 17.38
N ILE A 31 -2.12 7.76 16.43
CA ILE A 31 -1.98 7.05 15.15
C ILE A 31 -1.89 8.05 14.00
N LYS A 32 -0.78 7.98 13.26
CA LYS A 32 -0.65 8.66 11.97
C LYS A 32 -1.22 7.79 10.84
N PHE A 33 -2.40 8.15 10.35
CA PHE A 33 -3.04 7.49 9.22
C PHE A 33 -2.41 7.88 7.89
N VAL A 34 -2.50 6.97 6.92
CA VAL A 34 -2.05 7.21 5.54
C VAL A 34 -3.14 8.00 4.81
N GLU A 35 -2.76 8.99 4.01
CA GLU A 35 -3.74 9.72 3.20
C GLU A 35 -4.50 8.76 2.26
N PRO A 36 -5.81 8.94 2.05
CA PRO A 36 -6.60 8.02 1.25
C PRO A 36 -5.97 7.72 -0.10
N ASP A 37 -5.46 8.73 -0.81
CA ASP A 37 -4.84 8.61 -2.14
C ASP A 37 -3.53 7.80 -2.13
N ASN A 38 -2.88 7.68 -0.97
CA ASN A 38 -1.65 6.91 -0.79
C ASN A 38 -1.90 5.46 -0.37
N LEU A 39 -3.16 5.02 -0.18
CA LEU A 39 -3.47 3.63 0.13
C LEU A 39 -3.21 2.73 -1.09
N HIS A 40 -2.34 1.73 -0.92
CA HIS A 40 -1.94 0.81 -1.97
C HIS A 40 -1.40 -0.50 -1.37
N ILE A 41 -1.26 -1.55 -2.19
CA ILE A 41 -0.58 -2.79 -1.82
C ILE A 41 0.83 -2.76 -2.43
N THR A 42 1.86 -2.60 -1.59
CA THR A 42 3.25 -2.64 -2.08
C THR A 42 3.62 -4.06 -2.51
N LEU A 43 4.09 -4.21 -3.75
CA LEU A 43 4.62 -5.48 -4.27
C LEU A 43 6.12 -5.61 -4.03
N LYS A 44 6.87 -4.52 -4.27
CA LYS A 44 8.33 -4.52 -4.14
C LYS A 44 8.88 -3.12 -3.85
N PHE A 45 9.69 -3.01 -2.81
CA PHE A 45 10.54 -1.84 -2.60
C PHE A 45 11.80 -1.95 -3.46
N LEU A 46 12.08 -0.91 -4.26
CA LEU A 46 13.30 -0.80 -5.06
C LEU A 46 14.38 0.04 -4.38
N GLY A 47 13.98 0.90 -3.43
CA GLY A 47 14.91 1.74 -2.69
C GLY A 47 15.30 2.98 -3.50
N GLU A 48 16.53 3.43 -3.34
CA GLU A 48 17.06 4.56 -4.12
C GLU A 48 17.42 4.12 -5.54
N VAL A 49 16.91 4.86 -6.51
CA VAL A 49 17.08 4.62 -7.94
C VAL A 49 17.52 5.93 -8.61
N CYS A 50 18.37 5.82 -9.64
CA CYS A 50 18.74 6.95 -10.50
C CYS A 50 17.57 7.32 -11.40
N GLU A 51 17.34 8.62 -11.64
CA GLU A 51 16.25 9.07 -12.50
C GLU A 51 16.36 8.49 -13.93
N ASP A 52 17.59 8.31 -14.41
CA ASP A 52 17.88 7.71 -15.72
C ASP A 52 17.41 6.24 -15.83
N ASP A 53 17.33 5.51 -14.71
CA ASP A 53 16.91 4.10 -14.68
C ASP A 53 15.38 3.93 -14.67
N VAL A 54 14.62 5.01 -14.42
CA VAL A 54 13.16 4.95 -14.22
C VAL A 54 12.47 4.39 -15.47
N LYS A 55 12.90 4.82 -16.66
CA LYS A 55 12.28 4.38 -17.92
C LYS A 55 12.48 2.89 -18.16
N GLU A 56 13.64 2.34 -17.80
CA GLU A 56 13.91 0.92 -17.92
C GLU A 56 13.06 0.11 -16.94
N ILE A 57 12.95 0.58 -15.70
CA ILE A 57 12.11 -0.04 -14.68
C ILE A 57 10.64 -0.07 -15.11
N GLU A 58 10.10 1.01 -15.66
CA GLU A 58 8.74 1.05 -16.22
C GLU A 58 8.52 -0.01 -17.30
N ASN A 59 9.47 -0.17 -18.22
CA ASN A 59 9.38 -1.15 -19.31
C ASN A 59 9.37 -2.59 -18.76
N ILE A 60 10.24 -2.91 -17.81
CA ILE A 60 10.32 -4.23 -17.18
C ILE A 60 9.01 -4.55 -16.44
N ILE A 61 8.47 -3.59 -15.70
CA ILE A 61 7.21 -3.77 -14.97
C ILE A 61 6.04 -3.96 -15.95
N SER A 62 5.99 -3.17 -17.03
CA SER A 62 4.96 -3.29 -18.06
C SER A 62 4.97 -4.66 -18.74
N GLU A 63 6.15 -5.17 -19.08
CA GLU A 63 6.29 -6.51 -19.67
C GLU A 63 5.84 -7.61 -18.68
N ALA A 64 6.23 -7.51 -17.41
CA ALA A 64 5.81 -8.45 -16.37
C ALA A 64 4.29 -8.42 -16.14
N ALA A 65 3.69 -7.23 -16.15
CA ALA A 65 2.24 -7.06 -16.01
C ALA A 65 1.48 -7.66 -17.20
N GLN A 66 1.97 -7.48 -18.43
CA GLN A 66 1.35 -8.06 -19.64
C GLN A 66 1.38 -9.60 -19.65
N LYS A 67 2.43 -10.21 -19.07
CA LYS A 67 2.54 -11.67 -18.92
C LYS A 67 1.68 -12.23 -17.79
N THR A 68 1.14 -11.36 -16.93
CA THR A 68 0.35 -11.75 -15.76
C THR A 68 -1.14 -11.64 -16.08
N LYS A 69 -1.89 -12.74 -15.95
CA LYS A 69 -3.35 -12.71 -16.11
C LYS A 69 -3.98 -11.89 -14.98
N ARG A 70 -4.99 -11.08 -15.30
CA ARG A 70 -5.79 -10.39 -14.28
C ARG A 70 -6.48 -11.40 -13.37
N PHE A 71 -6.54 -11.08 -12.10
CA PHE A 71 -7.22 -11.87 -11.08
C PHE A 71 -7.90 -10.95 -10.07
N THR A 72 -8.89 -11.51 -9.35
CA THR A 72 -9.61 -10.79 -8.30
C THR A 72 -9.00 -11.14 -6.95
N ILE A 73 -8.88 -10.13 -6.09
CA ILE A 73 -8.47 -10.27 -4.69
C ILE A 73 -9.56 -9.71 -3.79
N SER A 74 -9.58 -10.17 -2.53
CA SER A 74 -10.42 -9.61 -1.47
C SER A 74 -9.56 -9.25 -0.27
N ILE A 75 -9.73 -8.03 0.24
CA ILE A 75 -9.09 -7.59 1.49
C ILE A 75 -9.92 -8.10 2.67
N LYS A 76 -9.28 -8.74 3.65
CA LYS A 76 -9.96 -9.28 4.83
C LYS A 76 -9.07 -9.22 6.06
N GLY A 77 -9.67 -8.72 7.15
CA GLY A 77 -9.01 -8.60 8.44
C GLY A 77 -8.05 -7.42 8.51
N ALA A 78 -7.43 -7.26 9.68
CA ALA A 78 -6.36 -6.32 9.91
C ALA A 78 -5.26 -7.04 10.72
N GLY A 79 -4.02 -6.60 10.54
CA GLY A 79 -2.85 -7.09 11.23
C GLY A 79 -2.06 -5.95 11.86
N TYR A 80 -1.00 -6.31 12.57
CA TYR A 80 -0.04 -5.33 13.07
C TYR A 80 1.39 -5.84 12.95
N PHE A 81 2.32 -4.89 12.84
CA PHE A 81 3.75 -5.13 13.01
C PHE A 81 4.23 -4.55 14.35
N GLY A 82 5.20 -5.23 14.97
CA GLY A 82 5.65 -4.94 16.34
C GLY A 82 5.19 -6.02 17.32
N ASN A 83 4.97 -5.64 18.58
CA ASN A 83 4.45 -6.54 19.61
C ASN A 83 3.13 -5.98 20.18
N ARG A 84 2.34 -6.80 20.89
CA ARG A 84 1.02 -6.37 21.41
C ARG A 84 1.09 -5.19 22.38
N SER A 85 2.19 -5.08 23.12
CA SER A 85 2.44 -3.95 24.03
C SER A 85 2.89 -2.68 23.32
N HIS A 86 3.29 -2.77 22.05
CA HIS A 86 3.83 -1.67 21.27
C HIS A 86 3.63 -1.93 19.77
N ILE A 87 2.44 -1.59 19.29
CA ILE A 87 2.07 -1.69 17.88
C ILE A 87 2.76 -0.55 17.12
N LYS A 88 3.58 -0.91 16.12
CA LYS A 88 4.30 0.06 15.30
C LYS A 88 3.53 0.44 14.03
N THR A 89 2.76 -0.50 13.49
CA THR A 89 2.00 -0.31 12.24
C THR A 89 0.80 -1.23 12.25
N ILE A 90 -0.34 -0.73 11.78
CA ILE A 90 -1.56 -1.49 11.49
C ILE A 90 -1.68 -1.57 9.96
N TRP A 91 -2.11 -2.71 9.44
CA TRP A 91 -2.28 -2.96 8.01
C TRP A 91 -3.50 -3.83 7.72
#